data_AF-A0A953TDE6-F1
#
_entry.id   AF-A0A953TDE6-F1
#
_cell.length_a   1.000
_cell.length_b   1.000
_cell.length_c   1.000
_cell.angle_alpha   90.00
_cell.angle_beta   90.00
_cell.angle_gamma   90.00
#
_symmetry.space_group_name_H-M   'P 1'
#
loop_
_entity.id
_entity.type
_entity.pdbx_description
1 polymer ?
#
loop_
_entity_poly.entity_id
_entity_poly.type
_entity_poly.pdbx_seq_one_letter_code
_entity_poly.pdbx_strand_id
1 'polypeptide(L)'
;MGKTKGLNKAEFEVGCEVRIADRAFLDKFLEAGQYHNELETEQLDYADRVAKVQAVTFFHGGDEIYTLEGIPGVWHEECLRAV
;
A
#
# COMPACT_ATOMS: atom_id res chain seq x y z
N MET A 1 8.99 0.77 8.45
CA MET A 1 9.81 2.02 8.38
C MET A 1 9.78 2.54 6.94
N GLY A 2 9.28 3.77 6.71
CA GLY A 2 9.27 4.41 5.39
C GLY A 2 10.62 4.31 4.69
N LYS A 3 10.65 3.69 3.50
CA LYS A 3 11.90 3.24 2.88
C LYS A 3 12.87 4.36 2.50
N THR A 4 12.40 5.60 2.32
CA THR A 4 13.25 6.72 1.86
C THR A 4 13.11 8.02 2.67
N LYS A 5 11.94 8.34 3.22
CA LYS A 5 11.67 9.63 3.87
C LYS A 5 11.85 9.65 5.39
N GLY A 6 12.04 8.49 6.03
CA GLY A 6 12.27 8.37 7.47
C GLY A 6 10.98 8.34 8.32
N LEU A 7 11.13 8.28 9.64
CA LEU A 7 10.02 8.12 10.59
C LEU A 7 8.94 9.22 10.44
N ASN A 8 7.67 8.80 10.36
CA ASN A 8 6.47 9.66 10.28
C ASN A 8 6.36 10.54 9.03
N LYS A 9 7.08 10.21 7.95
CA LYS A 9 6.86 10.82 6.63
C LYS A 9 6.43 9.76 5.64
N ALA A 10 5.18 9.86 5.21
CA ALA A 10 4.63 8.94 4.23
C ALA A 10 5.46 8.98 2.94
N GLU A 11 5.87 7.82 2.44
CA GLU A 11 6.47 7.69 1.12
C GLU A 11 5.55 8.29 0.07
N PHE A 12 4.25 7.99 0.15
CA PHE A 12 3.22 8.56 -0.70
C PHE A 12 2.30 9.50 0.09
N GLU A 13 2.33 10.78 -0.20
CA GLU A 13 1.50 11.76 0.51
C GLU A 13 0.04 11.68 0.04
N VAL A 14 -0.89 12.10 0.90
CA VAL A 14 -2.31 12.19 0.53
C VAL A 14 -2.46 13.07 -0.71
N GLY A 15 -3.18 12.54 -1.68
CA GLY A 15 -3.42 13.16 -2.96
C GLY A 15 -2.40 12.84 -4.05
N CYS A 16 -1.33 12.10 -3.74
CA CYS A 16 -0.39 11.59 -4.73
C CYS A 16 -0.99 10.42 -5.53
N GLU A 17 -0.61 10.29 -6.80
CA GLU A 17 -0.93 9.11 -7.60
C GLU A 17 0.10 8.00 -7.34
N VAL A 18 -0.40 6.79 -7.14
CA VAL A 18 0.39 5.58 -6.97
C VAL A 18 -0.13 4.50 -7.89
N ARG A 19 0.78 3.61 -8.31
CA ARG A 19 0.41 2.36 -8.97
C ARG A 19 0.44 1.22 -7.96
N ILE A 20 -0.62 0.43 -7.93
CA ILE A 20 -0.65 -0.83 -7.19
C ILE A 20 0.29 -1.82 -7.86
N ALA A 21 1.10 -2.53 -7.07
CA ALA A 21 2.03 -3.53 -7.56
C ALA A 21 1.34 -4.57 -8.45
N ASP A 22 2.14 -5.22 -9.31
CA ASP A 22 1.64 -6.26 -10.20
C ASP A 22 1.07 -7.45 -9.42
N ARG A 23 0.22 -8.23 -10.11
CA ARG A 23 -0.50 -9.36 -9.50
C ARG A 23 0.46 -10.38 -8.87
N ALA A 24 1.60 -10.65 -9.51
CA ALA A 24 2.54 -11.66 -9.03
C ALA A 24 3.25 -11.21 -7.74
N PHE A 25 3.49 -9.91 -7.58
CA PHE A 25 3.98 -9.36 -6.31
C PHE A 25 2.92 -9.44 -5.21
N LEU A 26 1.69 -9.01 -5.50
CA LEU A 26 0.60 -9.03 -4.50
C LEU A 26 0.30 -10.45 -4.01
N ASP A 27 0.33 -11.44 -4.91
CA ASP A 27 0.12 -12.85 -4.59
C ASP A 27 1.19 -13.36 -3.61
N LYS A 28 2.47 -13.10 -3.90
CA LYS A 28 3.58 -13.46 -2.99
C LYS A 28 3.52 -12.72 -1.66
N PHE A 29 3.09 -11.46 -1.67
CA PHE A 29 2.93 -10.66 -0.46
C PHE A 29 1.84 -11.23 0.44
N LEU A 30 0.72 -11.65 -0.17
CA LEU A 30 -0.37 -12.35 0.51
C LEU A 30 0.10 -13.68 1.10
N GLU A 31 0.80 -14.51 0.32
CA GLU A 31 1.33 -15.81 0.79
C GLU A 31 2.34 -15.68 1.94
N ALA A 32 3.11 -14.58 2.00
CA ALA A 32 4.11 -14.38 3.03
C ALA A 32 3.50 -14.15 4.43
N GLY A 33 2.31 -13.54 4.50
CA GLY A 33 1.52 -13.37 5.72
C GLY A 33 2.24 -12.71 6.91
N GLN A 34 3.07 -11.70 6.64
CA GLN A 34 3.96 -11.10 7.66
C GLN A 34 3.39 -9.84 8.33
N TYR A 35 2.25 -9.33 7.89
CA TYR A 35 1.76 -8.00 8.26
C TYR A 35 0.41 -8.05 8.98
N HIS A 36 0.23 -7.20 10.00
CA HIS A 36 -1.00 -7.14 10.82
C HIS A 36 -2.29 -6.77 10.06
N ASN A 37 -2.20 -6.33 8.80
CA ASN A 37 -3.32 -6.02 7.92
C ASN A 37 -3.09 -6.68 6.56
N GLU A 38 -3.18 -8.01 6.51
CA GLU A 38 -2.91 -8.78 5.30
C GLU A 38 -3.80 -8.33 4.13
N LEU A 39 -3.31 -8.53 2.91
CA LEU A 39 -4.13 -8.31 1.73
C LEU A 39 -5.31 -9.30 1.73
N GLU A 40 -6.43 -8.89 1.17
CA GLU A 40 -7.51 -9.81 0.83
C GLU A 40 -7.38 -10.29 -0.62
N THR A 41 -7.88 -11.48 -0.93
CA THR A 41 -7.80 -12.05 -2.30
C THR A 41 -8.52 -11.17 -3.34
N GLU A 42 -9.51 -10.39 -2.92
CA GLU A 42 -10.22 -9.43 -3.79
C GLU A 42 -9.39 -8.18 -4.12
N GLN A 43 -8.46 -7.77 -3.25
CA GLN A 43 -7.58 -6.61 -3.49
C GLN A 43 -6.62 -6.89 -4.65
N LEU A 44 -6.25 -8.15 -4.81
CA LEU A 44 -5.40 -8.65 -5.88
C LEU A 44 -5.98 -8.35 -7.29
N ASP A 45 -7.28 -8.09 -7.44
CA ASP A 45 -7.92 -7.70 -8.72
C ASP A 45 -7.70 -6.22 -9.12
N TYR A 46 -7.05 -5.46 -8.23
CA TYR A 46 -6.66 -4.07 -8.45
C TYR A 46 -5.18 -3.93 -8.83
N ALA A 47 -4.48 -5.05 -9.08
CA ALA A 47 -3.12 -5.06 -9.59
C ALA A 47 -2.93 -4.11 -10.80
N ASP A 48 -1.77 -3.46 -10.87
CA ASP A 48 -1.38 -2.50 -11.91
C ASP A 48 -2.28 -1.26 -12.08
N ARG A 49 -3.34 -1.10 -11.27
CA ARG A 49 -4.19 0.10 -11.32
C ARG A 49 -3.47 1.29 -10.73
N VAL A 50 -3.71 2.45 -11.34
CA VAL A 50 -3.30 3.75 -10.79
C VAL A 50 -4.47 4.31 -10.00
N ALA A 51 -4.19 4.77 -8.78
CA ALA A 51 -5.16 5.44 -7.94
C ALA A 51 -4.49 6.52 -7.11
N LYS A 52 -5.32 7.39 -6.54
CA LYS A 52 -4.86 8.49 -5.69
C LYS A 52 -4.89 8.07 -4.22
N VAL A 53 -3.85 8.43 -3.47
CA VAL A 53 -3.81 8.21 -2.02
C VAL A 53 -4.89 9.05 -1.35
N GLN A 54 -5.84 8.39 -0.70
CA GLN A 54 -6.93 9.04 0.03
C GLN A 54 -6.51 9.38 1.46
N ALA A 55 -5.87 8.45 2.16
CA ALA A 55 -5.38 8.65 3.51
C ALA A 55 -4.12 7.80 3.76
N VAL A 56 -3.30 8.26 4.71
CA VAL A 56 -2.17 7.50 5.25
C VAL A 56 -2.27 7.45 6.77
N THR A 57 -2.06 6.27 7.34
CA THR A 57 -2.03 6.03 8.78
C THR A 57 -0.74 5.33 9.14
N PHE A 58 -0.17 5.66 10.30
CA PHE A 58 1.06 5.05 10.81
C PHE A 58 0.72 4.10 11.94
N PHE A 59 1.14 2.84 11.81
CA PHE A 59 1.02 1.87 12.91
C PHE A 59 2.18 2.01 13.91
N HIS A 60 1.99 1.58 15.15
CA HIS A 60 3.02 1.64 16.19
C HIS A 60 4.26 0.83 15.74
N GLY A 61 5.35 1.54 15.42
CA GLY A 61 6.54 0.96 14.77
C GLY A 61 6.95 1.68 13.48
N GLY A 62 6.09 2.55 12.94
CA GLY A 62 6.38 3.37 11.77
C GLY A 62 6.12 2.66 10.43
N ASP A 63 5.18 1.71 10.42
CA ASP A 63 4.68 1.11 9.18
C ASP A 63 3.54 1.95 8.62
N GLU A 64 3.61 2.15 7.31
CA GLU A 64 2.75 3.06 6.58
C GLU A 64 1.65 2.31 5.88
N ILE A 65 0.43 2.73 6.17
CA ILE A 65 -0.78 2.06 5.71
C ILE A 65 -1.65 3.07 4.98
N TYR A 66 -2.09 2.67 3.79
CA TYR A 66 -2.72 3.54 2.81
C TYR A 66 -4.15 3.11 2.50
N THR A 67 -5.03 4.09 2.29
CA THR A 67 -6.29 3.90 1.57
C THR A 67 -6.26 4.67 0.25
N LEU A 68 -6.94 4.16 -0.76
CA LEU A 68 -6.90 4.67 -2.12
C LEU A 68 -8.31 5.11 -2.56
N GLU A 69 -8.39 6.22 -3.31
CA GLU A 69 -9.67 6.70 -3.82
C GLU A 69 -10.27 5.70 -4.81
N GLY A 70 -11.48 5.22 -4.52
CA GLY A 70 -12.22 4.28 -5.40
C GLY A 70 -11.67 2.84 -5.42
N ILE A 71 -10.67 2.53 -4.60
CA ILE A 71 -10.13 1.18 -4.45
C ILE A 71 -10.30 0.74 -2.98
N PRO A 72 -11.10 -0.29 -2.71
CA PRO A 72 -11.34 -0.76 -1.36
C PRO A 72 -10.10 -1.41 -0.74
N GLY A 73 -10.14 -1.53 0.58
CA GLY A 73 -9.11 -2.20 1.35
C GLY A 73 -8.00 -1.27 1.83
N VAL A 74 -7.02 -1.91 2.45
CA VAL A 74 -5.88 -1.29 3.11
C VAL A 74 -4.62 -1.77 2.42
N TRP A 75 -3.70 -0.85 2.14
CA TRP A 75 -2.53 -1.11 1.30
C TRP A 75 -1.25 -0.80 2.07
N HIS A 76 -0.32 -1.74 2.07
CA HIS A 76 1.03 -1.52 2.59
C HIS A 76 1.86 -0.76 1.56
N GLU A 77 2.79 0.07 2.03
CA GLU A 77 3.76 0.78 1.20
C GLU A 77 4.40 -0.13 0.12
N GLU A 78 4.73 -1.37 0.48
CA GLU A 78 5.39 -2.32 -0.42
C GLU A 78 4.53 -2.75 -1.60
N CYS A 79 3.20 -2.68 -1.44
CA CYS A 79 2.22 -2.97 -2.48
C CYS A 79 1.99 -1.77 -3.41
N LEU A 80 2.67 -0.64 -3.17
CA LEU A 80 2.54 0.58 -3.96
C LEU A 80 3.87 0.92 -4.66
N ARG A 81 3.75 1.66 -5.76
CA ARG A 81 4.85 2.15 -6.59
C ARG A 81 4.55 3.59 -6.99
N ALA A 82 5.60 4.40 -7.12
CA ALA A 82 5.49 5.71 -7.77
C ALA A 82 5.10 5.53 -9.24
N VAL A 83 4.32 6.48 -9.76
CA VAL A 83 3.95 6.58 -11.19
C VAL A 83 5.03 7.30 -11.97
#